data_AF-A0A947P0E1-F1
#
_entry.id   AF-A0A947P0E1-F1
#
_cell.length_a   1.000
_cell.length_b   1.000
_cell.length_c   1.000
_cell.angle_alpha   90.00
_cell.angle_beta   90.00
_cell.angle_gamma   90.00
#
_symmetry.space_group_name_H-M   'P 1'
#
loop_
_entity.id
_entity.type
_entity.pdbx_description
1 polymer ?
#
loop_
_entity_poly.entity_id
_entity_poly.type
_entity_poly.pdbx_seq_one_letter_code
_entity_poly.pdbx_strand_id
1 'polypeptide(L)'
;MLDFNIKTEVRGGIIALGISLVVISLLILMLPPENTAANLGKVAYFIRGVAIMFIFLGCLLTVGPAQRLRKVGWYGITLICLSLGVSVALQRATGASMGTTGWISSFVSTLFLIPIGILLCGITGIASLHLILKETPNSNRLVGGAIIIPLILLALFYLAAGRQPDIRTSLAIFDDPDRQDEYFSAASRLADINDPELLAPLITLLDHQNPQLRAATAMALSGKSHHERAISPLLVALAKESDPEAKIWMIRALGVASHNTEPSQMANTIEMLIEKLQNDDILTKQAAAEALGFMKAEKAIKPLIDSMAIEDVHFLAHNALIIITGQRLGPDPELWNSWWQETHPGPDNSE
;
A
#
# COMPACT_ATOMS: atom_id res chain seq x y z
N MET A 1 -48.24 -27.16 26.74
CA MET A 1 -47.44 -27.13 27.98
C MET A 1 -45.97 -27.11 27.60
N LEU A 2 -45.32 -25.96 27.65
CA LEU A 2 -43.86 -25.84 27.60
C LEU A 2 -43.47 -24.73 28.57
N ASP A 3 -43.77 -24.98 29.84
CA ASP A 3 -43.21 -24.23 30.96
C ASP A 3 -41.80 -24.81 31.22
N PHE A 4 -40.86 -24.48 30.34
CA PHE A 4 -39.45 -24.86 30.51
C PHE A 4 -38.66 -23.68 31.10
N ASN A 5 -38.84 -23.53 32.41
CA ASN A 5 -37.89 -23.11 33.43
C ASN A 5 -36.93 -21.92 33.15
N ILE A 6 -37.51 -20.72 33.10
CA ILE A 6 -36.83 -19.42 33.16
C ILE A 6 -35.80 -19.33 34.32
N LYS A 7 -35.98 -20.09 35.42
CA LYS A 7 -35.08 -20.07 36.59
C LYS A 7 -33.67 -20.63 36.31
N THR A 8 -33.52 -21.58 35.39
CA THR A 8 -32.20 -22.15 35.05
C THR A 8 -31.40 -21.23 34.13
N GLU A 9 -32.07 -20.54 33.20
CA GLU A 9 -31.44 -19.56 32.31
C GLU A 9 -30.99 -18.30 33.07
N VAL A 10 -31.81 -17.81 34.01
CA VAL A 10 -31.44 -16.67 34.86
C VAL A 10 -30.26 -17.01 35.78
N ARG A 11 -30.19 -18.23 36.31
CA ARG A 11 -29.04 -18.68 37.12
C ARG A 11 -27.75 -18.79 36.30
N GLY A 12 -27.81 -19.29 35.06
CA GLY A 12 -26.66 -19.36 34.17
C GLY A 12 -26.14 -17.98 33.76
N GLY A 13 -27.04 -17.04 33.46
CA GLY A 13 -26.69 -15.65 33.16
C GLY A 13 -26.02 -14.93 34.32
N ILE A 14 -26.52 -15.10 35.54
CA ILE A 14 -25.95 -14.47 36.75
C ILE A 14 -24.54 -15.02 37.05
N ILE A 15 -24.32 -16.33 36.88
CA ILE A 15 -23.00 -16.95 37.10
C ILE A 15 -21.98 -16.46 36.05
N ALA A 16 -22.37 -16.36 34.77
CA ALA A 16 -21.49 -15.86 33.71
C ALA A 16 -21.11 -14.39 33.91
N LEU A 17 -22.05 -13.56 34.38
CA LEU A 17 -21.82 -12.15 34.70
C LEU A 17 -20.88 -12.00 35.91
N GLY A 18 -21.06 -12.83 36.94
CA GLY A 18 -20.19 -12.88 38.12
C GLY A 18 -18.75 -13.27 37.79
N ILE A 19 -18.55 -14.30 36.97
CA ILE A 19 -17.20 -14.74 36.53
C ILE A 19 -16.53 -13.65 35.68
N SER A 20 -17.29 -13.00 34.80
CA SER A 20 -16.77 -11.93 33.93
C SER A 20 -16.29 -10.72 34.76
N LEU A 21 -17.04 -10.33 35.80
CA LEU A 21 -16.65 -9.23 36.69
C LEU A 21 -15.39 -9.56 37.51
N VAL A 22 -15.26 -10.78 38.03
CA VAL A 22 -14.07 -11.21 38.80
C VAL A 22 -12.81 -11.21 37.94
N VAL A 23 -12.91 -11.67 36.69
CA VAL A 23 -11.79 -11.68 35.74
C VAL A 23 -11.36 -10.26 35.36
N ILE A 24 -12.31 -9.35 35.17
CA ILE A 24 -12.03 -7.92 34.90
C ILE A 24 -11.32 -7.28 36.11
N SER A 25 -11.77 -7.55 37.34
CA SER A 25 -11.13 -7.02 38.55
C SER A 25 -9.71 -7.55 38.76
N LEU A 26 -9.44 -8.82 38.49
CA LEU A 26 -8.10 -9.42 38.57
C LEU A 26 -7.15 -8.87 37.49
N LEU A 27 -7.65 -8.59 36.29
CA LEU A 27 -6.86 -8.01 35.21
C LEU A 27 -6.48 -6.54 35.46
N ILE A 28 -7.35 -5.78 36.13
CA ILE A 28 -7.05 -4.40 36.54
C ILE A 28 -5.92 -4.36 37.59
N LEU A 29 -5.87 -5.35 38.49
CA LEU A 29 -4.85 -5.46 39.53
C LEU A 29 -3.47 -5.90 39.02
N MET A 30 -3.37 -6.44 37.81
CA MET A 30 -2.12 -6.93 37.20
C MET A 30 -1.38 -5.87 36.36
N LEU A 31 -1.86 -4.61 36.34
CA LEU A 31 -1.27 -3.54 35.51
C LEU A 31 -0.27 -2.68 36.32
N PRO A 32 0.95 -2.42 35.80
CA PRO A 32 1.90 -1.53 36.47
C PRO A 32 1.42 -0.07 36.44
N PRO A 33 1.67 0.72 37.50
CA PRO A 33 1.02 2.02 37.74
C PRO A 33 1.52 3.17 36.86
N GLU A 34 2.53 2.98 36.03
CA GLU A 34 3.12 4.07 35.25
C GLU A 34 2.48 4.19 33.86
N ASN A 35 1.92 5.37 33.56
CA ASN A 35 1.32 5.82 32.28
C ASN A 35 -0.16 5.45 32.03
N THR A 36 -1.02 5.75 32.99
CA THR A 36 -2.47 5.46 32.94
C THR A 36 -3.24 6.22 31.85
N ALA A 37 -2.91 7.46 31.48
CA ALA A 37 -3.74 8.25 30.56
C ALA A 37 -3.70 7.82 29.08
N ALA A 38 -2.54 7.44 28.53
CA ALA A 38 -2.40 7.03 27.12
C ALA A 38 -2.85 5.57 26.87
N ASN A 39 -2.81 4.73 27.90
CA ASN A 39 -3.23 3.33 27.82
C ASN A 39 -4.73 3.15 28.11
N LEU A 40 -5.40 4.10 28.75
CA LEU A 40 -6.83 4.03 29.07
C LEU A 40 -7.72 3.84 27.83
N GLY A 41 -7.36 4.48 26.71
CA GLY A 41 -8.05 4.29 25.43
C GLY A 41 -7.87 2.87 24.87
N LYS A 42 -6.62 2.40 24.76
CA LYS A 42 -6.29 1.07 24.21
C LYS A 42 -6.84 -0.07 25.08
N VAL A 43 -6.82 0.10 26.39
CA VAL A 43 -7.34 -0.85 27.38
C VAL A 43 -8.87 -0.89 27.37
N ALA A 44 -9.56 0.25 27.19
CA ALA A 44 -11.02 0.26 27.04
C ALA A 44 -11.51 -0.51 25.80
N TYR A 45 -10.74 -0.50 24.69
CA TYR A 45 -11.10 -1.26 23.49
C TYR A 45 -10.81 -2.76 23.61
N PHE A 46 -9.73 -3.14 24.28
CA PHE A 46 -9.42 -4.55 24.57
C PHE A 46 -10.44 -5.16 25.55
N ILE A 47 -10.78 -4.44 26.62
CA ILE A 47 -11.80 -4.87 27.60
C ILE A 47 -13.18 -4.97 26.95
N ARG A 48 -13.55 -4.08 26.01
CA ARG A 48 -14.80 -4.19 25.22
C ARG A 48 -14.82 -5.43 24.33
N GLY A 49 -13.70 -5.75 23.66
CA GLY A 49 -13.59 -6.95 22.83
C GLY A 49 -13.75 -8.25 23.64
N VAL A 50 -13.10 -8.32 24.81
CA VAL A 50 -13.17 -9.48 25.70
C VAL A 50 -14.55 -9.60 26.36
N ALA A 51 -15.16 -8.50 26.80
CA ALA A 51 -16.52 -8.50 27.37
C ALA A 51 -17.57 -9.00 26.37
N ILE A 52 -17.46 -8.59 25.10
CA ILE A 52 -18.36 -9.07 24.04
C ILE A 52 -18.17 -10.57 23.77
N MET A 53 -16.92 -11.08 23.84
CA MET A 53 -16.60 -12.50 23.67
C MET A 53 -17.20 -13.37 24.79
N PHE A 54 -17.21 -12.90 26.04
CA PHE A 54 -17.80 -13.64 27.16
C PHE A 54 -19.34 -13.57 27.19
N ILE A 55 -19.94 -12.46 26.76
CA ILE A 55 -21.39 -12.38 26.46
C ILE A 55 -21.75 -13.38 25.35
N PHE A 56 -20.87 -13.56 24.35
CA PHE A 56 -20.97 -14.55 23.28
C PHE A 56 -20.96 -15.99 23.80
N LEU A 57 -20.07 -16.31 24.74
CA LEU A 57 -19.95 -17.65 25.34
C LEU A 57 -21.14 -17.98 26.26
N GLY A 58 -21.64 -16.99 27.00
CA GLY A 58 -22.84 -17.11 27.84
C GLY A 58 -24.11 -17.40 27.03
N CYS A 59 -24.27 -16.79 25.86
CA CYS A 59 -25.39 -17.07 24.94
C CYS A 59 -25.29 -18.44 24.25
N LEU A 60 -24.08 -19.02 24.16
CA LEU A 60 -23.82 -20.33 23.54
C LEU A 60 -24.26 -21.48 24.45
N LEU A 61 -24.16 -21.28 25.76
CA LEU A 61 -24.50 -22.27 26.79
C LEU A 61 -26.00 -22.30 27.13
N THR A 62 -26.79 -21.30 26.70
CA THR A 62 -28.20 -21.15 27.11
C THR A 62 -29.25 -21.58 26.08
N VAL A 63 -28.92 -21.95 24.83
CA VAL A 63 -29.95 -22.14 23.77
C VAL A 63 -29.85 -23.46 22.98
N GLY A 64 -31.01 -24.08 22.75
CA GLY A 64 -31.19 -25.37 22.08
C GLY A 64 -30.84 -25.42 20.57
N PRO A 65 -30.80 -26.64 19.98
CA PRO A 65 -30.04 -26.95 18.77
C PRO A 65 -30.56 -26.33 17.45
N ALA A 66 -31.87 -26.13 17.27
CA ALA A 66 -32.43 -25.68 15.99
C ALA A 66 -32.18 -24.19 15.66
N GLN A 67 -32.06 -23.33 16.68
CA GLN A 67 -31.76 -21.90 16.48
C GLN A 67 -30.27 -21.61 16.25
N ARG A 68 -29.38 -22.59 16.43
CA ARG A 68 -27.92 -22.42 16.29
C ARG A 68 -27.50 -22.20 14.83
N LEU A 69 -28.08 -22.94 13.88
CA LEU A 69 -27.66 -22.93 12.47
C LEU A 69 -27.89 -21.59 11.77
N ARG A 70 -29.04 -20.96 12.01
CA ARG A 70 -29.40 -19.68 11.39
C ARG A 70 -28.53 -18.52 11.90
N LYS A 71 -28.04 -18.61 13.14
CA LYS A 71 -27.18 -17.58 13.74
C LYS A 71 -25.69 -17.77 13.41
N VAL A 72 -25.22 -18.99 13.14
CA VAL A 72 -23.81 -19.25 12.72
C VAL A 72 -23.44 -18.56 11.39
N GLY A 73 -24.40 -18.40 10.47
CA GLY A 73 -24.21 -17.58 9.27
C GLY A 73 -24.05 -16.08 9.56
N TRP A 74 -24.89 -15.54 10.47
CA TRP A 74 -24.73 -14.17 10.96
C TRP A 74 -23.42 -13.98 11.74
N TYR A 75 -22.93 -15.01 12.43
CA TYR A 75 -21.65 -14.98 13.15
C TYR A 75 -20.45 -14.93 12.19
N GLY A 76 -20.48 -15.64 11.06
CA GLY A 76 -19.45 -15.55 10.02
C GLY A 76 -19.39 -14.16 9.38
N ILE A 77 -20.55 -13.58 9.04
CA ILE A 77 -20.64 -12.20 8.51
C ILE A 77 -20.10 -11.18 9.54
N THR A 78 -20.45 -11.36 10.82
CA THR A 78 -19.98 -10.46 11.89
C THR A 78 -18.47 -10.56 12.09
N LEU A 79 -17.88 -11.76 12.01
CA LEU A 79 -16.44 -11.97 12.10
C LEU A 79 -15.68 -11.33 10.92
N ILE A 80 -16.24 -11.42 9.71
CA ILE A 80 -15.70 -10.77 8.51
C ILE A 80 -15.73 -9.25 8.68
N CYS A 81 -16.86 -8.68 9.13
CA CYS A 81 -17.00 -7.25 9.39
C CYS A 81 -16.07 -6.76 10.52
N LEU A 82 -15.90 -7.54 11.59
CA LEU A 82 -14.99 -7.22 12.69
C LEU A 82 -13.53 -7.25 12.23
N SER A 83 -13.14 -8.26 11.43
CA SER A 83 -11.81 -8.39 10.85
C SER A 83 -11.46 -7.22 9.93
N LEU A 84 -12.39 -6.84 9.05
CA LEU A 84 -12.26 -5.67 8.17
C LEU A 84 -12.20 -4.36 8.96
N GLY A 85 -13.06 -4.19 9.97
CA GLY A 85 -13.07 -3.01 10.82
C GLY A 85 -11.79 -2.82 11.62
N VAL A 86 -11.25 -3.91 12.19
CA VAL A 86 -9.96 -3.92 12.90
C VAL A 86 -8.82 -3.57 11.93
N SER A 87 -8.81 -4.14 10.73
CA SER A 87 -7.76 -3.87 9.72
C SER A 87 -7.75 -2.40 9.27
N VAL A 88 -8.93 -1.82 9.01
CA VAL A 88 -9.07 -0.41 8.63
C VAL A 88 -8.71 0.54 9.78
N ALA A 89 -9.07 0.19 11.02
CA ALA A 89 -8.73 0.98 12.20
C ALA A 89 -7.22 0.97 12.50
N LEU A 90 -6.54 -0.18 12.32
CA LEU A 90 -5.09 -0.31 12.45
C LEU A 90 -4.34 0.51 11.39
N GLN A 91 -4.81 0.52 10.14
CA GLN A 91 -4.24 1.34 9.07
C GLN A 91 -4.36 2.84 9.35
N ARG A 92 -5.49 3.30 9.90
CA ARG A 92 -5.69 4.72 10.25
C ARG A 92 -4.94 5.18 11.49
N ALA A 93 -4.73 4.29 12.47
CA ALA A 93 -4.11 4.64 13.74
C ALA A 93 -2.58 4.69 13.72
N THR A 94 -1.91 4.07 12.72
CA THR A 94 -0.45 3.83 12.77
C THR A 94 0.40 4.57 11.74
N GLY A 95 -0.20 5.40 10.86
CA GLY A 95 0.55 6.30 9.97
C GLY A 95 1.82 5.67 9.36
N ALA A 96 1.64 4.86 8.32
CA ALA A 96 2.70 4.31 7.46
C ALA A 96 3.83 3.44 8.08
N SER A 97 3.95 3.28 9.41
CA SER A 97 4.96 2.38 10.00
C SER A 97 4.32 1.23 10.79
N MET A 98 3.89 0.19 10.06
CA MET A 98 3.49 -1.07 10.68
C MET A 98 4.73 -1.78 11.22
N GLY A 99 4.98 -1.67 12.54
CA GLY A 99 5.91 -2.55 13.23
C GLY A 99 5.50 -4.04 13.12
N THR A 100 6.36 -4.94 13.57
CA THR A 100 6.21 -6.41 13.45
C THR A 100 4.88 -6.94 13.99
N THR A 101 4.30 -6.32 15.02
CA THR A 101 3.01 -6.71 15.61
C THR A 101 1.79 -6.31 14.76
N GLY A 102 1.88 -5.19 14.02
CA GLY A 102 0.84 -4.75 13.08
C GLY A 102 0.70 -5.71 11.90
N TRP A 103 1.85 -6.12 11.35
CA TRP A 103 1.93 -7.15 10.29
C TRP A 103 1.33 -8.48 10.73
N ILE A 104 1.70 -9.00 11.90
CA ILE A 104 1.17 -10.27 12.41
C ILE A 104 -0.35 -10.19 12.60
N SER A 105 -0.89 -9.07 13.10
CA SER A 105 -2.34 -8.93 13.30
C SER A 105 -3.14 -8.89 11.99
N SER A 106 -2.62 -8.18 10.97
CA SER A 106 -3.23 -8.10 9.63
C SER A 106 -3.06 -9.40 8.86
N PHE A 107 -1.94 -10.10 9.07
CA PHE A 107 -1.66 -11.40 8.48
C PHE A 107 -2.56 -12.48 9.08
N VAL A 108 -2.73 -12.52 10.40
CA VAL A 108 -3.62 -13.47 11.08
C VAL A 108 -5.10 -13.22 10.73
N SER A 109 -5.52 -11.96 10.62
CA SER A 109 -6.89 -11.62 10.25
C SER A 109 -7.21 -12.02 8.80
N THR A 110 -6.26 -11.80 7.88
CA THR A 110 -6.46 -12.06 6.45
C THR A 110 -6.26 -13.53 6.08
N LEU A 111 -5.29 -14.21 6.69
CA LEU A 111 -4.93 -15.59 6.36
C LEU A 111 -5.79 -16.63 7.10
N PHE A 112 -6.28 -16.33 8.30
CA PHE A 112 -7.05 -17.30 9.10
C PHE A 112 -8.50 -16.89 9.34
N LEU A 113 -8.77 -15.66 9.77
CA LEU A 113 -10.13 -15.28 10.18
C LEU A 113 -11.09 -15.10 8.99
N ILE A 114 -10.62 -14.53 7.88
CA ILE A 114 -11.45 -14.38 6.67
C ILE A 114 -11.79 -15.75 6.05
N PRO A 115 -10.84 -16.67 5.82
CA PRO A 115 -11.16 -18.00 5.29
C PRO A 115 -12.05 -18.82 6.23
N ILE A 116 -11.83 -18.77 7.55
CA ILE A 116 -12.68 -19.46 8.53
C ILE A 116 -14.10 -18.85 8.53
N GLY A 117 -14.22 -17.51 8.44
CA GLY A 117 -15.51 -16.83 8.32
C GLY A 117 -16.29 -17.24 7.07
N ILE A 118 -15.61 -17.31 5.92
CA ILE A 118 -16.20 -17.77 4.65
C ILE A 118 -16.61 -19.25 4.75
N LEU A 119 -15.78 -20.10 5.35
CA LEU A 119 -16.07 -21.53 5.55
C LEU A 119 -17.32 -21.72 6.44
N LEU A 120 -17.43 -20.99 7.54
CA LEU A 120 -18.58 -21.05 8.45
C LEU A 120 -19.87 -20.51 7.80
N CYS A 121 -19.79 -19.43 7.01
CA CYS A 121 -20.90 -18.96 6.19
C CYS A 121 -21.30 -19.99 5.12
N GLY A 122 -20.33 -20.65 4.49
CA GLY A 122 -20.58 -21.71 3.50
C GLY A 122 -21.28 -22.92 4.10
N ILE A 123 -20.79 -23.46 5.22
CA ILE A 123 -21.38 -24.62 5.91
C ILE A 123 -22.81 -24.31 6.36
N THR A 124 -23.06 -23.10 6.86
CA THR A 124 -24.40 -22.69 7.31
C THR A 124 -25.36 -22.39 6.18
N GLY A 125 -24.86 -21.85 5.05
CA GLY A 125 -25.61 -21.71 3.81
C GLY A 125 -26.06 -23.07 3.27
N ILE A 126 -25.15 -24.05 3.22
CA ILE A 126 -25.43 -25.42 2.76
C ILE A 126 -26.43 -26.12 3.70
N ALA A 127 -26.27 -26.01 5.02
CA ALA A 127 -27.18 -26.62 5.99
C ALA A 127 -28.59 -25.99 5.97
N SER A 128 -28.67 -24.67 5.81
CA SER A 128 -29.96 -23.96 5.68
C SER A 128 -30.66 -24.31 4.37
N LEU A 129 -29.91 -24.46 3.28
CA LEU A 129 -30.42 -24.90 1.99
C LEU A 129 -30.91 -26.35 2.07
N HIS A 130 -30.18 -27.26 2.72
CA HIS A 130 -30.59 -28.65 2.93
C HIS A 130 -31.94 -28.77 3.70
N LEU A 131 -32.18 -27.89 4.69
CA LEU A 131 -33.44 -27.85 5.42
C LEU A 131 -34.60 -27.33 4.56
N ILE A 132 -34.38 -26.29 3.75
CA ILE A 132 -35.40 -25.71 2.84
C ILE A 132 -35.75 -26.69 1.69
N LEU A 133 -34.78 -27.47 1.22
CA LEU A 133 -34.96 -28.44 0.13
C LEU A 133 -35.68 -29.71 0.57
N LYS A 134 -35.71 -30.02 1.87
CA LYS A 134 -36.50 -31.13 2.42
C LYS A 134 -38.02 -30.85 2.32
N GLU A 135 -38.40 -29.58 2.14
CA GLU A 135 -39.80 -29.13 2.05
C GLU A 135 -40.28 -28.85 0.60
N THR A 136 -39.44 -28.97 -0.43
CA THR A 136 -39.83 -28.62 -1.83
C THR A 136 -39.45 -29.68 -2.88
N PRO A 137 -40.37 -30.11 -3.79
CA PRO A 137 -40.17 -31.34 -4.59
C PRO A 137 -39.31 -31.20 -5.86
N ASN A 138 -38.78 -30.01 -6.17
CA ASN A 138 -38.04 -29.74 -7.42
C ASN A 138 -36.61 -29.17 -7.15
N SER A 139 -35.96 -29.72 -6.13
CA SER A 139 -34.74 -29.22 -5.47
C SER A 139 -33.44 -29.28 -6.30
N ASN A 140 -33.33 -30.15 -7.30
CA ASN A 140 -32.03 -30.46 -7.93
C ASN A 140 -31.44 -29.31 -8.78
N ARG A 141 -32.26 -28.44 -9.39
CA ARG A 141 -31.77 -27.30 -10.21
C ARG A 141 -31.31 -26.09 -9.38
N LEU A 142 -31.96 -25.85 -8.23
CA LEU A 142 -31.56 -24.78 -7.31
C LEU A 142 -30.28 -25.12 -6.52
N VAL A 143 -30.07 -26.40 -6.19
CA VAL A 143 -28.85 -26.88 -5.51
C VAL A 143 -27.61 -26.66 -6.39
N GLY A 144 -27.72 -26.97 -7.68
CA GLY A 144 -26.64 -26.74 -8.64
C GLY A 144 -26.24 -25.27 -8.68
N GLY A 145 -27.21 -24.36 -8.85
CA GLY A 145 -26.94 -22.92 -8.92
C GLY A 145 -26.31 -22.34 -7.63
N ALA A 146 -26.78 -22.75 -6.46
CA ALA A 146 -26.31 -22.22 -5.17
C ALA A 146 -24.86 -22.62 -4.82
N ILE A 147 -24.36 -23.73 -5.36
CA ILE A 147 -22.97 -24.21 -5.14
C ILE A 147 -22.06 -23.77 -6.29
N ILE A 148 -22.58 -23.80 -7.53
CA ILE A 148 -21.81 -23.46 -8.73
C ILE A 148 -21.50 -21.96 -8.78
N ILE A 149 -22.43 -21.07 -8.38
CA ILE A 149 -22.20 -19.62 -8.43
C ILE A 149 -21.05 -19.18 -7.50
N PRO A 150 -20.99 -19.58 -6.21
CA PRO A 150 -19.84 -19.27 -5.36
C PRO A 150 -18.53 -19.88 -5.85
N LEU A 151 -18.55 -21.10 -6.42
CA LEU A 151 -17.35 -21.72 -6.99
C LEU A 151 -16.87 -21.00 -8.25
N ILE A 152 -17.79 -20.51 -9.10
CA ILE A 152 -17.45 -19.67 -10.26
C ILE A 152 -16.91 -18.33 -9.79
N LEU A 153 -17.51 -17.69 -8.78
CA LEU A 153 -17.01 -16.42 -8.24
C LEU A 153 -15.64 -16.59 -7.56
N LEU A 154 -15.41 -17.70 -6.86
CA LEU A 154 -14.11 -18.04 -6.28
C LEU A 154 -13.08 -18.35 -7.37
N ALA A 155 -13.46 -19.06 -8.43
CA ALA A 155 -12.61 -19.33 -9.58
C ALA A 155 -12.27 -18.03 -10.33
N LEU A 156 -13.23 -17.13 -10.54
CA LEU A 156 -13.03 -15.81 -11.13
C LEU A 156 -12.15 -14.93 -10.23
N PHE A 157 -12.29 -15.02 -8.90
CA PHE A 157 -11.41 -14.33 -7.96
C PHE A 157 -9.98 -14.88 -8.02
N TYR A 158 -9.79 -16.20 -8.10
CA TYR A 158 -8.47 -16.82 -8.28
C TYR A 158 -7.86 -16.54 -9.66
N LEU A 159 -8.67 -16.47 -10.71
CA LEU A 159 -8.25 -16.05 -12.05
C LEU A 159 -7.87 -14.56 -12.08
N ALA A 160 -8.60 -13.71 -11.35
CA ALA A 160 -8.28 -12.29 -11.19
C ALA A 160 -7.07 -12.03 -10.28
N ALA A 161 -6.87 -12.87 -9.26
CA ALA A 161 -5.68 -12.87 -8.40
C ALA A 161 -4.48 -13.54 -9.08
N GLY A 162 -4.71 -14.34 -10.12
CA GLY A 162 -3.74 -15.11 -10.88
C GLY A 162 -3.07 -14.30 -11.99
N ARG A 163 -2.48 -13.16 -11.66
CA ARG A 163 -1.37 -12.58 -12.42
C ARG A 163 -0.62 -11.54 -11.58
N GLN A 164 -0.16 -11.95 -10.40
CA GLN A 164 0.90 -11.19 -9.76
C GLN A 164 2.12 -11.21 -10.71
N PRO A 165 2.71 -10.07 -11.07
CA PRO A 165 4.02 -10.07 -11.70
C PRO A 165 4.98 -10.76 -10.73
N ASP A 166 5.37 -12.00 -11.02
CA ASP A 166 6.24 -12.76 -10.15
C ASP A 166 7.64 -12.14 -10.23
N ILE A 167 8.06 -11.53 -9.13
CA ILE A 167 9.40 -10.98 -8.91
C ILE A 167 10.47 -11.94 -9.44
N ARG A 168 10.33 -13.23 -9.13
CA ARG A 168 11.28 -14.26 -9.53
C ARG A 168 11.38 -14.40 -11.05
N THR A 169 10.23 -14.34 -11.74
CA THR A 169 10.18 -14.47 -13.19
C THR A 169 10.78 -13.23 -13.87
N SER A 170 10.49 -12.04 -13.35
CA SER A 170 11.09 -10.80 -13.88
C SER A 170 12.59 -10.71 -13.62
N LEU A 171 13.08 -11.15 -12.46
CA LEU A 171 14.52 -11.22 -12.19
C LEU A 171 15.21 -12.28 -13.04
N ALA A 172 14.57 -13.43 -13.28
CA ALA A 172 15.12 -14.46 -14.16
C ALA A 172 15.29 -13.98 -15.61
N ILE A 173 14.48 -13.03 -16.07
CA ILE A 173 14.67 -12.40 -17.39
C ILE A 173 15.99 -11.62 -17.43
N PHE A 174 16.37 -10.94 -16.34
CA PHE A 174 17.65 -10.21 -16.28
C PHE A 174 18.88 -11.11 -16.30
N ASP A 175 18.74 -12.37 -15.88
CA ASP A 175 19.80 -13.37 -15.92
C ASP A 175 19.93 -14.07 -17.29
N ASP A 176 18.97 -13.89 -18.19
CA ASP A 176 18.91 -14.55 -19.50
C ASP A 176 19.37 -13.60 -20.64
N PRO A 177 20.56 -13.82 -21.24
CA PRO A 177 21.07 -12.99 -22.34
C PRO A 177 20.23 -13.07 -23.62
N ASP A 178 19.42 -14.12 -23.80
CA ASP A 178 18.60 -14.33 -24.99
C ASP A 178 17.28 -13.53 -24.93
N ARG A 179 16.96 -12.93 -23.77
CA ARG A 179 15.69 -12.20 -23.52
C ARG A 179 15.88 -10.70 -23.33
N GLN A 180 16.88 -10.12 -23.98
CA GLN A 180 17.17 -8.69 -23.88
C GLN A 180 15.99 -7.80 -24.29
N ASP A 181 15.21 -8.25 -25.27
CA ASP A 181 13.97 -7.63 -25.72
C ASP A 181 12.87 -7.58 -24.65
N GLU A 182 12.94 -8.46 -23.63
CA GLU A 182 11.99 -8.49 -22.52
C GLU A 182 12.42 -7.63 -21.31
N TYR A 183 13.64 -7.07 -21.30
CA TYR A 183 14.19 -6.36 -20.13
C TYR A 183 13.29 -5.22 -19.66
N PHE A 184 12.81 -4.36 -20.57
CA PHE A 184 11.93 -3.25 -20.20
C PHE A 184 10.55 -3.73 -19.72
N SER A 185 10.05 -4.86 -20.25
CA SER A 185 8.79 -5.45 -19.77
C SER A 185 8.96 -6.02 -18.35
N ALA A 186 10.08 -6.69 -18.09
CA ALA A 186 10.43 -7.18 -16.76
C ALA A 186 10.64 -6.02 -15.76
N ALA A 187 11.35 -4.97 -16.17
CA ALA A 187 11.56 -3.77 -15.36
C ALA A 187 10.26 -3.04 -15.02
N SER A 188 9.37 -2.87 -15.99
CA SER A 188 8.04 -2.27 -15.77
C SER A 188 7.24 -3.06 -14.74
N ARG A 189 7.25 -4.39 -14.81
CA ARG A 189 6.62 -5.26 -13.80
C ARG A 189 7.24 -5.08 -12.42
N LEU A 190 8.56 -4.97 -12.34
CA LEU A 190 9.27 -4.76 -11.07
C LEU A 190 9.03 -3.35 -10.49
N ALA A 191 8.90 -2.32 -11.33
CA ALA A 191 8.62 -0.94 -10.90
C ALA A 191 7.26 -0.79 -10.23
N ASP A 192 6.29 -1.62 -10.60
CA ASP A 192 4.95 -1.66 -9.99
C ASP A 192 4.93 -2.38 -8.63
N ILE A 193 5.98 -3.10 -8.28
CA ILE A 193 6.08 -3.90 -7.06
C ILE A 193 6.71 -3.07 -5.94
N ASN A 194 5.95 -2.86 -4.88
CA ASN A 194 6.45 -2.19 -3.67
C ASN A 194 7.08 -3.19 -2.69
N ASP A 195 8.18 -3.83 -3.11
CA ASP A 195 8.94 -4.78 -2.30
C ASP A 195 10.38 -4.28 -2.02
N PRO A 196 10.70 -3.93 -0.76
CA PRO A 196 12.05 -3.53 -0.36
C PRO A 196 13.14 -4.57 -0.65
N GLU A 197 12.80 -5.87 -0.75
CA GLU A 197 13.77 -6.92 -1.04
C GLU A 197 14.33 -6.85 -2.47
N LEU A 198 13.63 -6.18 -3.39
CA LEU A 198 14.08 -5.95 -4.78
C LEU A 198 15.28 -5.01 -4.87
N LEU A 199 15.47 -4.16 -3.87
CA LEU A 199 16.45 -3.09 -3.94
C LEU A 199 17.88 -3.62 -4.10
N ALA A 200 18.25 -4.63 -3.31
CA ALA A 200 19.61 -5.17 -3.33
C ALA A 200 19.96 -5.85 -4.67
N PRO A 201 19.13 -6.76 -5.22
CA PRO A 201 19.34 -7.30 -6.56
C PRO A 201 19.44 -6.22 -7.64
N LEU A 202 18.53 -5.24 -7.65
CA LEU A 202 18.52 -4.19 -8.66
C LEU A 202 19.77 -3.30 -8.58
N ILE A 203 20.22 -2.93 -7.39
CA ILE A 203 21.45 -2.13 -7.23
C ILE A 203 22.66 -2.81 -7.88
N THR A 204 22.76 -4.15 -7.78
CA THR A 204 23.90 -4.87 -8.38
C THR A 204 23.90 -4.82 -9.91
N LEU A 205 22.72 -4.66 -10.53
CA LEU A 205 22.56 -4.62 -11.99
C LEU A 205 22.84 -3.24 -12.60
N LEU A 206 22.95 -2.19 -11.77
CA LEU A 206 23.33 -0.85 -12.23
C LEU A 206 24.77 -0.77 -12.78
N ASP A 207 25.61 -1.76 -12.48
CA ASP A 207 26.99 -1.86 -12.99
C ASP A 207 27.16 -3.00 -14.01
N HIS A 208 26.06 -3.50 -14.57
CA HIS A 208 26.12 -4.58 -15.54
C HIS A 208 26.75 -4.14 -16.86
N GLN A 209 27.44 -5.03 -17.57
CA GLN A 209 28.12 -4.68 -18.83
C GLN A 209 27.13 -4.28 -19.95
N ASN A 210 25.94 -4.89 -19.97
CA ASN A 210 24.88 -4.58 -20.93
C ASN A 210 24.17 -3.25 -20.57
N PRO A 211 24.26 -2.20 -21.41
CA PRO A 211 23.59 -0.91 -21.16
C PRO A 211 22.06 -1.01 -21.12
N GLN A 212 21.44 -1.89 -21.92
CA GLN A 212 19.98 -2.08 -21.88
C GLN A 212 19.55 -2.64 -20.53
N LEU A 213 20.35 -3.53 -19.92
CA LEU A 213 20.05 -4.04 -18.59
C LEU A 213 20.21 -2.97 -17.52
N ARG A 214 21.22 -2.09 -17.64
CA ARG A 214 21.37 -0.94 -16.74
C ARG A 214 20.18 0.03 -16.85
N ALA A 215 19.74 0.32 -18.07
CA ALA A 215 18.55 1.15 -18.34
C ALA A 215 17.27 0.55 -17.74
N ALA A 216 17.01 -0.73 -18.02
CA ALA A 216 15.87 -1.46 -17.46
C ALA A 216 15.92 -1.51 -15.92
N THR A 217 17.11 -1.70 -15.35
CA THR A 217 17.31 -1.68 -13.89
C THR A 217 16.97 -0.31 -13.30
N ALA A 218 17.44 0.78 -13.92
CA ALA A 218 17.11 2.13 -13.48
C ALA A 218 15.60 2.41 -13.60
N MET A 219 14.94 1.94 -14.66
CA MET A 219 13.48 2.00 -14.79
C MET A 219 12.78 1.25 -13.64
N ALA A 220 13.23 0.05 -13.30
CA ALA A 220 12.69 -0.71 -12.18
C ALA A 220 12.84 0.05 -10.84
N LEU A 221 13.97 0.71 -10.63
CA LEU A 221 14.25 1.53 -9.44
C LEU A 221 13.44 2.84 -9.40
N SER A 222 12.99 3.37 -10.54
CA SER A 222 12.07 4.52 -10.62
C SER A 222 10.61 4.19 -10.25
N GLY A 223 10.36 2.97 -9.76
CA GLY A 223 9.05 2.48 -9.37
C GLY A 223 8.43 3.16 -8.15
N LYS A 224 7.25 2.69 -7.76
CA LYS A 224 6.39 3.26 -6.70
C LYS A 224 7.00 3.21 -5.29
N SER A 225 8.12 2.53 -5.13
CA SER A 225 8.71 2.19 -3.86
C SER A 225 9.61 3.30 -3.27
N HIS A 226 9.85 4.39 -4.02
CA HIS A 226 10.63 5.58 -3.61
C HIS A 226 11.87 5.21 -2.78
N HIS A 227 12.72 4.35 -3.35
CA HIS A 227 13.86 3.80 -2.63
C HIS A 227 14.96 4.85 -2.42
N GLU A 228 14.91 5.61 -1.33
CA GLU A 228 15.97 6.58 -0.97
C GLU A 228 17.37 5.93 -0.92
N ARG A 229 17.43 4.66 -0.50
CA ARG A 229 18.67 3.85 -0.51
C ARG A 229 19.25 3.59 -1.91
N ALA A 230 18.49 3.84 -2.98
CA ALA A 230 18.97 3.76 -4.36
C ALA A 230 19.73 5.02 -4.83
N ILE A 231 19.63 6.15 -4.12
CA ILE A 231 20.22 7.42 -4.53
C ILE A 231 21.74 7.31 -4.72
N SER A 232 22.49 6.87 -3.70
CA SER A 232 23.95 6.80 -3.80
C SER A 232 24.42 5.82 -4.89
N PRO A 233 23.87 4.58 -5.01
CA PRO A 233 24.18 3.70 -6.13
C PRO A 233 23.88 4.30 -7.50
N LEU A 234 22.74 4.97 -7.66
CA LEU A 234 22.36 5.63 -8.92
C LEU A 234 23.31 6.77 -9.28
N LEU A 235 23.75 7.58 -8.30
CA LEU A 235 24.74 8.65 -8.54
C LEU A 235 26.09 8.09 -8.99
N VAL A 236 26.55 7.01 -8.35
CA VAL A 236 27.81 6.33 -8.73
C VAL A 236 27.71 5.73 -10.13
N ALA A 237 26.59 5.10 -10.47
CA ALA A 237 26.35 4.54 -11.80
C ALA A 237 26.27 5.63 -12.87
N LEU A 238 25.52 6.70 -12.60
CA LEU A 238 25.34 7.83 -13.52
C LEU A 238 26.67 8.54 -13.85
N ALA A 239 27.58 8.65 -12.88
CA ALA A 239 28.87 9.31 -13.08
C ALA A 239 29.78 8.61 -14.12
N LYS A 240 29.58 7.31 -14.34
CA LYS A 240 30.33 6.51 -15.33
C LYS A 240 29.50 6.12 -16.56
N GLU A 241 28.24 6.55 -16.62
CA GLU A 241 27.33 6.11 -17.68
C GLU A 241 27.58 6.86 -19.00
N SER A 242 27.90 6.09 -20.03
CA SER A 242 28.12 6.59 -21.38
C SER A 242 26.91 6.37 -22.29
N ASP A 243 26.09 5.36 -22.01
CA ASP A 243 24.91 5.03 -22.80
C ASP A 243 23.80 6.07 -22.58
N PRO A 244 23.28 6.72 -23.64
CA PRO A 244 22.26 7.75 -23.50
C PRO A 244 20.96 7.26 -22.85
N GLU A 245 20.49 6.06 -23.22
CA GLU A 245 19.22 5.52 -22.71
C GLU A 245 19.32 5.18 -21.22
N ALA A 246 20.41 4.50 -20.82
CA ALA A 246 20.67 4.22 -19.41
C ALA A 246 20.81 5.49 -18.58
N LYS A 247 21.50 6.51 -19.10
CA LYS A 247 21.66 7.82 -18.45
C LYS A 247 20.32 8.49 -18.18
N ILE A 248 19.41 8.51 -19.16
CA ILE A 248 18.06 9.06 -19.04
C ILE A 248 17.27 8.36 -17.93
N TRP A 249 17.26 7.03 -17.93
CA TRP A 249 16.55 6.25 -16.91
C TRP A 249 17.13 6.43 -15.52
N MET A 250 18.46 6.53 -15.38
CA MET A 250 19.11 6.82 -14.10
C MET A 250 18.73 8.19 -13.55
N ILE A 251 18.66 9.22 -14.40
CA ILE A 251 18.23 10.58 -14.00
C ILE A 251 16.78 10.57 -13.51
N ARG A 252 15.87 9.90 -14.25
CA ARG A 252 14.47 9.76 -13.82
C ARG A 252 14.36 9.01 -12.49
N ALA A 253 15.10 7.91 -12.34
CA ALA A 253 15.12 7.13 -11.11
C ALA A 253 15.63 7.95 -9.91
N LEU A 254 16.63 8.81 -10.10
CA LEU A 254 17.11 9.73 -9.07
C LEU A 254 16.01 10.70 -8.62
N GLY A 255 15.27 11.29 -9.56
CA GLY A 255 14.14 12.17 -9.23
C GLY A 255 13.10 11.48 -8.35
N VAL A 256 12.69 10.27 -8.73
CA VAL A 256 11.68 9.49 -7.98
C VAL A 256 12.20 9.00 -6.62
N ALA A 257 13.45 8.56 -6.56
CA ALA A 257 14.07 8.08 -5.33
C ALA A 257 14.23 9.20 -4.29
N SER A 258 14.37 10.45 -4.74
CA SER A 258 14.57 11.64 -3.91
C SER A 258 13.27 12.26 -3.39
N HIS A 259 12.10 11.69 -3.67
CA HIS A 259 10.80 12.28 -3.33
C HIS A 259 10.63 12.58 -1.81
N ASN A 260 11.25 11.76 -0.95
CA ASN A 260 11.16 11.90 0.51
C ASN A 260 12.45 12.48 1.13
N THR A 261 13.42 12.87 0.31
CA THR A 261 14.71 13.39 0.77
C THR A 261 14.68 14.91 0.76
N GLU A 262 15.18 15.52 1.83
CA GLU A 262 15.27 16.98 1.93
C GLU A 262 16.14 17.56 0.80
N PRO A 263 15.68 18.57 0.04
CA PRO A 263 16.42 19.13 -1.08
C PRO A 263 17.83 19.63 -0.71
N SER A 264 18.02 20.07 0.54
CA SER A 264 19.31 20.51 1.08
C SER A 264 20.37 19.41 1.10
N GLN A 265 19.98 18.15 1.31
CA GLN A 265 20.87 16.98 1.28
C GLN A 265 21.25 16.60 -0.15
N MET A 266 20.50 17.10 -1.14
CA MET A 266 20.66 16.82 -2.56
C MET A 266 21.22 18.01 -3.33
N ALA A 267 21.81 19.00 -2.65
CA ALA A 267 22.32 20.22 -3.29
C ALA A 267 23.26 19.94 -4.48
N ASN A 268 24.23 19.03 -4.31
CA ASN A 268 25.16 18.65 -5.38
C ASN A 268 24.44 17.95 -6.55
N THR A 269 23.45 17.11 -6.25
CA THR A 269 22.64 16.43 -7.27
C THR A 269 21.80 17.42 -8.05
N ILE A 270 21.19 18.39 -7.36
CA ILE A 270 20.40 19.46 -7.97
C ILE A 270 21.27 20.29 -8.91
N GLU A 271 22.49 20.67 -8.49
CA GLU A 271 23.41 21.43 -9.33
C GLU A 271 23.85 20.65 -10.57
N MET A 272 24.16 19.36 -10.42
CA MET A 272 24.45 18.46 -11.54
C MET A 272 23.25 18.34 -12.52
N LEU A 273 22.02 18.23 -12.01
CA LEU A 273 20.83 18.16 -12.86
C LEU A 273 20.53 19.49 -13.57
N ILE A 274 20.80 20.64 -12.93
CA ILE A 274 20.71 21.96 -13.57
C ILE A 274 21.71 22.06 -14.72
N GLU A 275 22.96 21.61 -14.51
CA GLU A 275 23.97 21.58 -15.58
C GLU A 275 23.50 20.74 -16.77
N LYS A 276 22.94 19.55 -16.50
CA LYS A 276 22.37 18.67 -17.54
C LYS A 276 21.20 19.30 -18.28
N LEU A 277 20.30 19.99 -17.56
CA LEU A 277 19.18 20.71 -18.14
C LEU A 277 19.63 21.79 -19.14
N GLN A 278 20.79 22.40 -18.92
CA GLN A 278 21.29 23.49 -19.75
C GLN A 278 22.15 22.99 -20.93
N ASN A 279 23.02 22.01 -20.68
CA ASN A 279 24.15 21.70 -21.56
C ASN A 279 24.10 20.33 -22.26
N ASP A 280 23.06 19.51 -22.05
CA ASP A 280 22.99 18.13 -22.57
C ASP A 280 22.00 17.98 -23.75
N ASP A 281 21.83 16.76 -24.26
CA ASP A 281 20.88 16.46 -25.34
C ASP A 281 19.40 16.63 -24.90
N ILE A 282 18.48 16.78 -25.86
CA ILE A 282 17.04 17.04 -25.60
C ILE A 282 16.42 16.02 -24.62
N LEU A 283 16.72 14.72 -24.77
CA LEU A 283 16.13 13.69 -23.92
C LEU A 283 16.71 13.75 -22.50
N THR A 284 18.00 14.05 -22.37
CA THR A 284 18.62 14.29 -21.06
C THR A 284 18.08 15.55 -20.39
N LYS A 285 17.83 16.63 -21.14
CA LYS A 285 17.17 17.85 -20.63
C LYS A 285 15.76 17.59 -20.12
N GLN A 286 14.97 16.82 -20.88
CA GLN A 286 13.65 16.38 -20.46
C GLN A 286 13.69 15.59 -19.14
N ALA A 287 14.59 14.61 -19.04
CA ALA A 287 14.76 13.81 -17.82
C ALA A 287 15.21 14.66 -16.63
N ALA A 288 16.12 15.61 -16.84
CA ALA A 288 16.58 16.53 -15.80
C ALA A 288 15.45 17.45 -15.31
N ALA A 289 14.65 18.02 -16.22
CA ALA A 289 13.49 18.84 -15.85
C ALA A 289 12.48 18.06 -15.00
N GLU A 290 12.16 16.83 -15.41
CA GLU A 290 11.28 15.93 -14.68
C GLU A 290 11.83 15.61 -13.27
N ALA A 291 13.11 15.25 -13.17
CA ALA A 291 13.75 14.93 -11.89
C ALA A 291 13.80 16.14 -10.94
N LEU A 292 14.14 17.32 -11.44
CA LEU A 292 14.17 18.57 -10.66
C LEU A 292 12.78 18.94 -10.11
N GLY A 293 11.72 18.67 -10.88
CA GLY A 293 10.33 18.82 -10.44
C GLY A 293 9.98 17.88 -9.28
N PHE A 294 10.29 16.58 -9.39
CA PHE A 294 10.06 15.61 -8.30
C PHE A 294 10.86 15.93 -7.03
N MET A 295 12.06 16.47 -7.19
CA MET A 295 12.91 16.90 -6.08
C MET A 295 12.48 18.23 -5.45
N LYS A 296 11.48 18.92 -6.01
CA LYS A 296 11.04 20.26 -5.59
C LYS A 296 12.21 21.25 -5.48
N ALA A 297 13.11 21.23 -6.46
CA ALA A 297 14.35 21.99 -6.42
C ALA A 297 14.13 23.49 -6.71
N GLU A 298 13.97 24.33 -5.67
CA GLU A 298 13.76 25.78 -5.83
C GLU A 298 14.87 26.48 -6.63
N LYS A 299 16.13 26.05 -6.46
CA LYS A 299 17.27 26.58 -7.25
C LYS A 299 17.10 26.37 -8.76
N ALA A 300 16.30 25.39 -9.18
CA ALA A 300 16.08 25.08 -10.58
C ALA A 300 14.99 25.95 -11.24
N ILE A 301 14.26 26.78 -10.48
CA ILE A 301 13.14 27.57 -11.04
C ILE A 301 13.59 28.43 -12.22
N LYS A 302 14.63 29.26 -12.08
CA LYS A 302 15.11 30.09 -13.18
C LYS A 302 15.63 29.26 -14.38
N PRO A 303 16.51 28.25 -14.20
CA PRO A 303 16.90 27.34 -15.29
C PRO A 303 15.73 26.64 -15.99
N LEU A 304 14.67 26.26 -15.26
CA LEU A 304 13.48 25.64 -15.84
C LEU A 304 12.68 26.64 -16.66
N ILE A 305 12.52 27.89 -16.19
CA ILE A 305 11.87 28.96 -16.97
C ILE A 305 12.61 29.19 -18.29
N ASP A 306 13.94 29.25 -18.27
CA ASP A 306 14.76 29.42 -19.48
C ASP A 306 14.60 28.23 -20.44
N SER A 307 14.47 27.02 -19.88
CA SER A 307 14.28 25.79 -20.67
C SER A 307 12.89 25.68 -21.31
N MET A 308 11.90 26.47 -20.88
CA MET A 308 10.57 26.52 -21.52
C MET A 308 10.62 27.07 -22.95
N ALA A 309 11.70 27.77 -23.33
CA ALA A 309 11.90 28.22 -24.71
C ALA A 309 12.23 27.07 -25.69
N ILE A 310 12.61 25.89 -25.17
CA ILE A 310 12.91 24.71 -25.98
C ILE A 310 11.62 23.91 -26.15
N GLU A 311 11.15 23.77 -27.39
CA GLU A 311 9.86 23.12 -27.73
C GLU A 311 9.72 21.73 -27.08
N ASP A 312 10.72 20.86 -27.23
CA ASP A 312 10.68 19.50 -26.68
C ASP A 312 10.73 19.44 -25.15
N VAL A 313 11.29 20.45 -24.48
CA VAL A 313 11.46 20.48 -23.01
C VAL A 313 10.33 21.26 -22.33
N HIS A 314 9.63 22.11 -23.08
CA HIS A 314 8.63 23.05 -22.61
C HIS A 314 7.62 22.43 -21.63
N PHE A 315 6.99 21.32 -22.03
CA PHE A 315 5.95 20.67 -21.22
C PHE A 315 6.48 20.20 -19.86
N LEU A 316 7.67 19.59 -19.84
CA LEU A 316 8.26 19.06 -18.61
C LEU A 316 8.78 20.18 -17.71
N ALA A 317 9.41 21.22 -18.29
CA ALA A 317 9.84 22.40 -17.56
C ALA A 317 8.65 23.12 -16.91
N HIS A 318 7.58 23.34 -17.66
CA HIS A 318 6.34 23.93 -17.14
C HIS A 318 5.72 23.10 -16.01
N ASN A 319 5.62 21.78 -16.18
CA ASN A 319 5.09 20.91 -15.13
C ASN A 319 5.97 20.92 -13.86
N ALA A 320 7.29 20.89 -14.03
CA ALA A 320 8.23 21.01 -12.91
C ALA A 320 8.04 22.33 -12.16
N LEU A 321 7.86 23.44 -12.87
CA LEU A 321 7.58 24.75 -12.27
C LEU A 321 6.28 24.76 -11.47
N ILE A 322 5.20 24.15 -11.97
CA ILE A 322 3.95 23.99 -11.23
C ILE A 322 4.18 23.18 -9.95
N ILE A 323 4.94 22.09 -10.03
CA ILE A 323 5.20 21.21 -8.88
C ILE A 323 6.04 21.92 -7.81
N ILE A 324 7.08 22.65 -8.22
CA ILE A 324 8.00 23.35 -7.32
C ILE A 324 7.31 24.55 -6.67
N THR A 325 6.65 25.40 -7.47
CA THR A 325 6.14 26.70 -7.01
C THR A 325 4.69 26.64 -6.51
N GLY A 326 3.93 25.61 -6.90
CA GLY A 326 2.49 25.53 -6.70
C GLY A 326 1.66 26.50 -7.56
N GLN A 327 2.31 27.34 -8.38
CA GLN A 327 1.64 28.33 -9.22
C GLN A 327 1.12 27.73 -10.52
N ARG A 328 0.09 28.34 -11.09
CA ARG A 328 -0.53 27.93 -12.37
C ARG A 328 -0.65 29.13 -13.31
N LEU A 329 0.51 29.68 -13.72
CA LEU A 329 0.58 30.86 -14.59
C LEU A 329 0.27 30.54 -16.06
N GLY A 330 0.18 29.26 -16.42
CA GLY A 330 -0.05 28.80 -17.78
C GLY A 330 1.26 28.49 -18.52
N PRO A 331 1.17 28.06 -19.78
CA PRO A 331 2.33 27.56 -20.53
C PRO A 331 3.26 28.68 -21.02
N ASP A 332 2.87 29.95 -20.96
CA ASP A 332 3.66 31.05 -21.51
C ASP A 332 4.94 31.34 -20.68
N PRO A 333 6.16 31.19 -21.24
CA PRO A 333 7.40 31.46 -20.53
C PRO A 333 7.55 32.93 -20.07
N GLU A 334 6.92 33.89 -20.75
CA GLU A 334 7.01 35.31 -20.39
C GLU A 334 6.30 35.61 -19.06
N LEU A 335 5.18 34.94 -18.81
CA LEU A 335 4.44 35.05 -17.55
C LEU A 335 5.26 34.52 -16.38
N TRP A 336 5.95 33.38 -16.57
CA TRP A 336 6.83 32.82 -15.56
C TRP A 336 8.06 33.70 -15.29
N ASN A 337 8.67 34.27 -16.34
CA ASN A 337 9.78 35.21 -16.19
C ASN A 337 9.36 36.48 -15.43
N SER A 338 8.21 37.06 -15.78
CA SER A 338 7.70 38.26 -15.10
C SER A 338 7.43 37.99 -13.62
N TRP A 339 6.74 36.89 -13.33
CA TRP A 339 6.50 36.44 -11.95
C TRP A 339 7.80 36.22 -11.16
N TRP A 340 8.83 35.62 -11.79
CA TRP A 340 10.11 35.41 -11.14
C TRP A 340 10.80 36.73 -10.78
N GLN A 341 10.78 37.72 -11.68
CA GLN A 341 11.36 39.05 -11.43
C GLN A 341 10.63 39.81 -10.33
N GLU A 342 9.29 39.73 -10.29
CA GLU A 342 8.49 40.37 -9.24
C GLU A 342 8.71 39.75 -7.85
N THR A 343 8.89 38.43 -7.79
CA THR A 343 9.05 37.70 -6.52
C THR A 343 10.50 37.63 -6.03
N HIS A 344 11.47 37.78 -6.92
CA HIS A 344 12.91 37.76 -6.62
C HIS A 344 13.60 39.01 -7.18
N PRO A 345 13.21 40.22 -6.74
CA PRO A 345 13.83 41.45 -7.20
C PRO A 345 15.33 41.37 -6.93
N GLY A 346 16.13 41.60 -7.98
CA GLY A 346 17.57 41.75 -7.83
C GLY A 346 17.90 42.90 -6.86
N PRO A 347 19.15 42.98 -6.37
CA PRO A 347 19.56 44.02 -5.42
C PRO A 347 19.37 45.47 -5.92
N ASP A 348 19.10 45.67 -7.21
CA ASP A 348 18.92 46.98 -7.86
C ASP A 348 17.48 47.55 -7.83
N ASN A 349 16.47 46.77 -7.42
CA ASN A 349 15.07 47.22 -7.48
C ASN A 349 14.53 47.82 -6.16
N SER A 350 15.40 48.12 -5.21
CA SER A 350 15.06 48.91 -4.02
C SER A 350 15.51 50.36 -4.21
N GLU A 351 14.77 51.12 -5.01
CA GLU A 351 14.81 52.59 -4.99
C GLU A 351 13.66 53.17 -4.15
#